data_AF-A0A952G9C5-F1
#
_entry.id   AF-A0A952G9C5-F1
#
_cell.length_a   1.000
_cell.length_b   1.000
_cell.length_c   1.000
_cell.angle_alpha   90.00
_cell.angle_beta   90.00
_cell.angle_gamma   90.00
#
_symmetry.space_group_name_H-M   'P 1'
#
loop_
_entity.id
_entity.type
_entity.pdbx_description
1 polymer ?
#
loop_
_entity_poly.entity_id
_entity_poly.type
_entity_poly.pdbx_seq_one_letter_code
_entity_poly.pdbx_strand_id
1 'polypeptide(L)'
;LKTFPADAIIICTGGNGAIFGKSTNSVVCTGSAQAALYQQGAYYANGEFIQVHPTAIPGEDKLRLMSESARGEGGRVWVPKDRNDKRQPNSIPEPERWYFLEEWYPKYGNLVPRDVATRAIHKVVYEHGMGLEGQPMVYLDVSHLAPERQHKLEGILEIYEKFVGDDPRKVPMKIFPGMHYTMGGLWVDFNQMTNIPGVFAAGEADYSIHGANRLGANSLLSCIYGGFVAGPKAMEYAKGLEAQQGDGGHAAELIRQQQYNNILLNNQGTENPFQIWRELGDTMTRHATIIRYNAGLREADQKIVELIERYKKINLSDKSQWANTSFAFARQLYNMLQLARVIVQGAELRDESRGAHYKPDFPERNDEKFLKTTKAVYDDNSDAPKFEWEDVDISHIKPRPRRYDATA
;
A
#
# COMPACT_ATOMS: atom_id res chain seq x y z
N LEU A 1 -21.44 21.38 -3.29
CA LEU A 1 -20.42 20.99 -4.29
C LEU A 1 -19.92 22.24 -5.00
N LYS A 2 -18.64 22.32 -5.35
CA LYS A 2 -18.03 23.44 -6.06
C LYS A 2 -17.04 22.89 -7.08
N THR A 3 -16.98 23.49 -8.26
CA THR A 3 -15.97 23.19 -9.29
C THR A 3 -14.78 24.15 -9.13
N PHE A 4 -13.59 23.64 -9.42
CA PHE A 4 -12.35 24.41 -9.39
C PHE A 4 -11.71 24.29 -10.78
N PRO A 5 -12.10 25.15 -11.74
CA PRO A 5 -11.55 25.13 -13.09
C PRO A 5 -10.06 25.49 -13.06
N ALA A 6 -9.26 24.75 -13.83
CA ALA A 6 -7.83 25.02 -13.99
C ALA A 6 -7.35 24.48 -15.34
N ASP A 7 -6.40 25.19 -15.95
CA ASP A 7 -5.78 24.77 -17.22
C ASP A 7 -4.84 23.57 -17.05
N ALA A 8 -4.28 23.41 -15.84
CA ALA A 8 -3.49 22.26 -15.44
C ALA A 8 -3.73 21.93 -13.96
N ILE A 9 -3.74 20.64 -13.62
CA ILE A 9 -3.86 20.14 -12.24
C ILE A 9 -2.74 19.15 -11.92
N ILE A 10 -2.30 19.11 -10.66
CA ILE A 10 -1.30 18.16 -10.18
C ILE A 10 -1.88 17.36 -9.02
N ILE A 11 -1.86 16.04 -9.14
CA ILE A 11 -2.41 15.10 -8.17
C ILE A 11 -1.32 14.58 -7.24
N CYS A 12 -1.36 15.02 -5.98
CA CYS A 12 -0.38 14.66 -4.95
C CYS A 12 -1.06 14.02 -3.72
N THR A 13 -2.04 13.14 -3.93
CA THR A 13 -2.94 12.64 -2.87
C THR A 13 -2.40 11.48 -2.03
N GLY A 14 -1.14 11.10 -2.22
CA GLY A 14 -0.52 9.96 -1.55
C GLY A 14 -1.03 8.61 -2.07
N GLY A 15 -0.72 7.55 -1.32
CA GLY A 15 -1.10 6.18 -1.66
C GLY A 15 -2.53 5.79 -1.27
N ASN A 16 -2.83 4.49 -1.45
CA ASN A 16 -4.17 3.91 -1.29
C ASN A 16 -4.26 2.83 -0.18
N GLY A 17 -3.41 2.89 0.84
CA GLY A 17 -3.33 1.86 1.88
C GLY A 17 -4.56 1.66 2.76
N ALA A 18 -5.57 2.53 2.71
CA ALA A 18 -6.86 2.28 3.34
C ALA A 18 -7.63 1.11 2.69
N ILE A 19 -7.30 0.73 1.45
CA ILE A 19 -7.85 -0.47 0.78
C ILE A 19 -7.57 -1.76 1.58
N PHE A 20 -6.47 -1.78 2.33
CA PHE A 20 -6.05 -2.93 3.16
C PHE A 20 -6.61 -2.86 4.60
N GLY A 21 -7.54 -1.93 4.88
CA GLY A 21 -8.08 -1.72 6.22
C GLY A 21 -7.01 -1.17 7.16
N LYS A 22 -6.41 -2.04 7.99
CA LYS A 22 -5.33 -1.66 8.90
C LYS A 22 -4.00 -1.65 8.17
N SER A 23 -3.45 -0.45 7.98
CA SER A 23 -2.11 -0.26 7.41
C SER A 23 -1.30 0.74 8.22
N THR A 24 -0.04 0.93 7.85
CA THR A 24 0.79 1.96 8.46
C THR A 24 0.46 3.36 7.95
N ASN A 25 -0.25 3.48 6.83
CA ASN A 25 -0.67 4.75 6.26
C ASN A 25 -1.67 5.49 7.16
N SER A 26 -1.84 6.79 6.91
CA SER A 26 -2.92 7.54 7.53
C SER A 26 -4.27 7.04 6.99
N VAL A 27 -5.33 7.17 7.79
CA VAL A 27 -6.69 6.75 7.40
C VAL A 27 -7.23 7.52 6.18
N VAL A 28 -6.61 8.65 5.83
CA VAL A 28 -6.99 9.46 4.66
C VAL A 28 -6.42 8.94 3.33
N CYS A 29 -5.49 7.98 3.36
CA CYS A 29 -4.84 7.38 2.18
C CYS A 29 -5.78 6.38 1.48
N THR A 30 -6.87 6.90 0.91
CA THR A 30 -7.95 6.12 0.27
C THR A 30 -7.73 5.89 -1.23
N GLY A 31 -6.77 6.57 -1.84
CA GLY A 31 -6.59 6.58 -3.30
C GLY A 31 -7.75 7.19 -4.08
N SER A 32 -8.68 7.90 -3.42
CA SER A 32 -9.94 8.34 -4.04
C SER A 32 -9.76 9.26 -5.25
N ALA A 33 -8.74 10.12 -5.26
CA ALA A 33 -8.49 10.99 -6.41
C ALA A 33 -7.92 10.21 -7.60
N GLN A 34 -6.98 9.29 -7.33
CA GLN A 34 -6.41 8.41 -8.34
C GLN A 34 -7.51 7.55 -8.99
N ALA A 35 -8.38 6.95 -8.16
CA ALA A 35 -9.51 6.15 -8.63
C ALA A 35 -10.50 6.96 -9.47
N ALA A 36 -10.80 8.20 -9.08
CA ALA A 36 -11.74 9.06 -9.80
C ALA A 36 -11.21 9.46 -11.18
N LEU A 37 -9.89 9.68 -11.30
CA LEU A 37 -9.24 9.92 -12.59
C LEU A 37 -9.14 8.65 -13.43
N TYR A 38 -8.82 7.52 -12.79
CA TYR A 38 -8.80 6.21 -13.45
C TYR A 38 -10.14 5.88 -14.11
N GLN A 39 -11.24 6.10 -13.39
CA GLN A 39 -12.61 5.96 -13.92
C GLN A 39 -12.96 6.97 -15.03
N GLN A 40 -12.16 8.02 -15.21
CA GLN A 40 -12.30 9.00 -16.30
C GLN A 40 -11.30 8.74 -17.44
N GLY A 41 -10.66 7.56 -17.45
CA GLY A 41 -9.76 7.15 -18.53
C GLY A 41 -8.27 7.39 -18.25
N ALA A 42 -7.88 7.87 -17.07
CA ALA A 42 -6.46 7.89 -16.69
C ALA A 42 -5.96 6.45 -16.54
N TYR A 43 -4.77 6.15 -17.03
CA TYR A 43 -4.16 4.84 -16.83
C TYR A 43 -3.66 4.73 -15.38
N TYR A 44 -3.87 3.56 -14.77
CA TYR A 44 -3.33 3.23 -13.45
C TYR A 44 -2.26 2.15 -13.60
N ALA A 45 -1.03 2.46 -13.25
CA ALA A 45 0.12 1.61 -13.53
C ALA A 45 0.60 0.84 -12.28
N ASN A 46 1.01 -0.41 -12.50
CA ASN A 46 1.66 -1.30 -11.52
C ASN A 46 0.90 -1.42 -10.18
N GLY A 47 -0.44 -1.42 -10.21
CA GLY A 47 -1.25 -1.46 -8.99
C GLY A 47 -0.99 -2.68 -8.12
N GLU A 48 -0.53 -3.78 -8.70
CA GLU A 48 -0.16 -4.99 -7.97
C GLU A 48 1.08 -4.83 -7.08
N PHE A 49 1.91 -3.79 -7.27
CA PHE A 49 3.12 -3.58 -6.48
C PHE A 49 2.83 -2.85 -5.17
N ILE A 50 2.51 -3.65 -4.15
CA ILE A 50 2.21 -3.22 -2.77
C ILE A 50 3.34 -3.67 -1.85
N GLN A 51 4.02 -2.71 -1.21
CA GLN A 51 5.08 -3.01 -0.25
C GLN A 51 4.53 -3.12 1.17
N VAL A 52 5.03 -4.14 1.87
CA VAL A 52 4.77 -4.40 3.28
C VAL A 52 6.02 -4.07 4.09
N HIS A 53 5.86 -3.41 5.22
CA HIS A 53 6.94 -3.18 6.17
C HIS A 53 7.02 -4.34 7.16
N PRO A 54 8.20 -4.90 7.48
CA PRO A 54 8.30 -6.07 8.37
C PRO A 54 8.01 -5.75 9.83
N THR A 55 8.22 -4.50 10.25
CA THR A 55 8.14 -4.08 11.65
C THR A 55 7.02 -3.05 11.83
N ALA A 56 5.80 -3.52 12.07
CA ALA A 56 4.68 -2.68 12.49
C ALA A 56 4.10 -3.18 13.81
N ILE A 57 3.68 -2.25 14.68
CA ILE A 57 2.97 -2.54 15.91
C ILE A 57 1.49 -2.74 15.54
N PRO A 58 0.91 -3.92 15.80
CA PRO A 58 -0.53 -4.12 15.67
C PRO A 58 -1.28 -3.24 16.66
N GLY A 59 -2.23 -2.44 16.17
CA GLY A 59 -3.15 -1.65 16.99
C GLY A 59 -4.61 -2.00 16.70
N GLU A 60 -5.50 -1.61 17.61
CA GLU A 60 -6.94 -1.74 17.40
C GLU A 60 -7.43 -0.88 16.22
N ASP A 61 -6.87 0.32 16.07
CA ASP A 61 -7.21 1.33 15.08
C ASP A 61 -6.43 1.19 13.77
N LYS A 62 -5.09 1.10 13.85
CA LYS A 62 -4.18 1.03 12.71
C LYS A 62 -2.88 0.33 13.08
N LEU A 63 -2.04 0.07 12.07
CA LEU A 63 -0.68 -0.42 12.30
C LEU A 63 0.26 0.78 12.50
N ARG A 64 1.10 0.76 13.53
CA ARG A 64 2.08 1.83 13.77
C ARG A 64 3.45 1.38 13.32
N LEU A 65 4.10 2.16 12.49
CA LEU A 65 5.40 1.80 11.93
C LEU A 65 6.48 1.86 13.02
N MET A 66 7.28 0.81 13.14
CA MET A 66 8.59 0.89 13.77
C MET A 66 9.64 1.05 12.70
N SER A 67 10.45 2.11 12.77
CA SER A 67 11.45 2.42 11.73
C SER A 67 12.37 1.23 11.46
N GLU A 68 12.70 1.02 10.19
CA GLU A 68 13.72 0.06 9.76
C GLU A 68 15.08 0.29 10.44
N SER A 69 15.35 1.52 10.88
CA SER A 69 16.53 1.86 11.70
C SER A 69 16.64 0.99 12.95
N ALA A 70 15.54 0.48 13.52
CA ALA A 70 15.59 -0.42 14.66
C ALA A 70 16.39 -1.70 14.35
N ARG A 71 16.15 -2.32 13.19
CA ARG A 71 16.96 -3.45 12.72
C ARG A 71 18.36 -2.97 12.28
N GLY A 72 18.42 -1.82 11.61
CA GLY A 72 19.66 -1.20 11.13
C GLY A 72 20.72 -0.95 12.22
N GLU A 73 20.30 -0.52 13.41
CA GLU A 73 21.20 -0.26 14.55
C GLU A 73 21.54 -1.53 15.36
N GLY A 74 21.02 -2.70 14.95
CA GLY A 74 21.32 -4.00 15.54
C GLY A 74 20.14 -4.69 16.22
N GLY A 75 18.91 -4.18 16.09
CA GLY A 75 17.72 -4.83 16.64
C GLY A 75 17.54 -6.25 16.09
N ARG A 76 17.23 -7.19 16.98
CA ARG A 76 17.18 -8.63 16.68
C ARG A 76 15.74 -9.15 16.71
N VAL A 77 15.34 -9.88 15.68
CA VAL A 77 14.00 -10.47 15.57
C VAL A 77 14.02 -11.91 16.04
N TRP A 78 13.10 -12.27 16.95
CA TRP A 78 13.04 -13.63 17.51
C TRP A 78 11.65 -14.06 17.98
N VAL A 79 11.50 -15.36 18.16
CA VAL A 79 10.37 -16.01 18.86
C VAL A 79 10.90 -17.03 19.86
N PRO A 80 10.16 -17.39 20.93
CA PRO A 80 10.54 -18.50 21.79
C PRO A 80 10.63 -19.81 20.99
N LYS A 81 11.61 -20.67 21.29
CA LYS A 81 11.72 -22.00 20.68
C LYS A 81 10.54 -22.90 21.04
N ASP A 82 10.00 -22.75 22.24
CA ASP A 82 8.74 -23.36 22.63
C ASP A 82 7.56 -22.46 22.22
N ARG A 83 6.75 -22.93 21.27
CA ARG A 83 5.54 -22.24 20.78
C ARG A 83 4.51 -21.94 21.87
N ASN A 84 4.54 -22.67 22.99
CA ASN A 84 3.60 -22.52 24.09
C ASN A 84 4.19 -21.74 25.27
N ASP A 85 5.37 -21.13 25.11
CA ASP A 85 5.99 -20.35 26.16
C ASP A 85 5.12 -19.13 26.52
N LYS A 86 4.76 -19.03 27.80
CA LYS A 86 3.95 -17.94 28.37
C LYS A 86 4.75 -17.04 29.29
N ARG A 87 6.06 -17.27 29.42
CA ARG A 87 6.93 -16.43 30.23
C ARG A 87 7.03 -15.04 29.62
N GLN A 88 7.31 -14.06 30.47
CA GLN A 88 7.66 -12.71 30.00
C GLN A 88 8.93 -12.79 29.15
N PRO A 89 9.06 -12.01 28.06
CA PRO A 89 10.19 -12.12 27.14
C PRO A 89 11.56 -11.98 27.81
N ASN A 90 11.63 -11.17 28.87
CA ASN A 90 12.86 -10.93 29.63
C ASN A 90 13.32 -12.12 30.48
N SER A 91 12.42 -13.07 30.82
CA SER A 91 12.78 -14.27 31.57
C SER A 91 13.08 -15.48 30.68
N ILE A 92 12.94 -15.34 29.36
CA ILE A 92 13.35 -16.37 28.39
C ILE A 92 14.84 -16.18 28.09
N PRO A 93 15.72 -17.13 28.48
CA PRO A 93 17.15 -17.01 28.26
C PRO A 93 17.50 -17.12 26.78
N GLU A 94 18.58 -16.50 26.34
CA GLU A 94 18.97 -16.42 24.92
C GLU A 94 19.03 -17.79 24.20
N PRO A 95 19.52 -18.89 24.80
CA PRO A 95 19.51 -20.21 24.16
C PRO A 95 18.12 -20.77 23.85
N GLU A 96 17.07 -20.27 24.52
CA GLU A 96 15.67 -20.65 24.32
C GLU A 96 14.95 -19.71 23.33
N ARG A 97 15.65 -18.71 22.79
CA ARG A 97 15.16 -17.80 21.75
C ARG A 97 15.59 -18.31 20.38
N TRP A 98 14.72 -18.16 19.39
CA TRP A 98 15.00 -18.48 18.00
C TRP A 98 15.12 -17.21 17.16
N TYR A 99 16.35 -16.87 16.78
CA TYR A 99 16.69 -15.75 15.89
C TYR A 99 16.65 -16.20 14.42
N PHE A 100 15.46 -16.53 13.93
CA PHE A 100 15.27 -17.17 12.62
C PHE A 100 15.86 -16.39 11.44
N LEU A 101 15.91 -15.05 11.48
CA LEU A 101 16.55 -14.26 10.43
C LEU A 101 18.08 -14.46 10.40
N GLU A 102 18.70 -14.57 11.57
CA GLU A 102 20.15 -14.81 11.70
C GLU A 102 20.49 -16.25 11.28
N GLU A 103 19.61 -17.21 11.57
CA GLU A 103 19.80 -18.61 11.19
C GLU A 103 19.58 -18.85 9.68
N TRP A 104 18.49 -18.34 9.11
CA TRP A 104 18.16 -18.53 7.70
C TRP A 104 18.99 -17.66 6.76
N TYR A 105 19.46 -16.49 7.23
CA TYR A 105 20.26 -15.56 6.43
C TYR A 105 21.55 -15.15 7.16
N PRO A 106 22.51 -16.05 7.42
CA PRO A 106 23.68 -15.78 8.28
C PRO A 106 24.52 -14.57 7.88
N LYS A 107 24.52 -14.21 6.59
CA LYS A 107 25.29 -13.09 6.04
C LYS A 107 24.69 -11.72 6.36
N TYR A 108 23.36 -11.61 6.36
CA TYR A 108 22.65 -10.33 6.54
C TYR A 108 21.93 -10.26 7.88
N GLY A 109 21.49 -11.40 8.43
CA GLY A 109 20.71 -11.49 9.65
C GLY A 109 19.49 -10.57 9.61
N ASN A 110 19.39 -9.67 10.58
CA ASN A 110 18.28 -8.70 10.66
C ASN A 110 18.34 -7.59 9.61
N LEU A 111 19.43 -7.48 8.83
CA LEU A 111 19.61 -6.50 7.75
C LEU A 111 19.15 -7.00 6.38
N VAL A 112 18.47 -8.16 6.31
CA VAL A 112 17.84 -8.61 5.08
C VAL A 112 16.84 -7.57 4.54
N PRO A 113 16.60 -7.55 3.22
CA PRO A 113 15.59 -6.68 2.60
C PRO A 113 14.21 -6.84 3.24
N ARG A 114 13.40 -5.76 3.18
CA ARG A 114 12.05 -5.72 3.76
C ARG A 114 11.18 -6.90 3.32
N ASP A 115 11.17 -7.22 2.03
CA ASP A 115 10.35 -8.30 1.49
C ASP A 115 10.80 -9.68 2.03
N VAL A 116 12.11 -9.88 2.20
CA VAL A 116 12.69 -11.11 2.78
C VAL A 116 12.32 -11.23 4.26
N ALA A 117 12.52 -10.17 5.06
CA ALA A 117 12.15 -10.14 6.47
C ALA A 117 10.64 -10.39 6.66
N THR A 118 9.81 -9.72 5.86
CA THR A 118 8.36 -9.86 5.90
C THR A 118 7.90 -11.29 5.58
N ARG A 119 8.44 -11.92 4.53
CA ARG A 119 8.12 -13.32 4.20
C ARG A 119 8.59 -14.27 5.30
N ALA A 120 9.77 -14.05 5.87
CA ALA A 120 10.28 -14.88 6.94
C ALA A 120 9.40 -14.80 8.20
N ILE A 121 9.00 -13.59 8.62
CA ILE A 121 8.09 -13.41 9.76
C ILE A 121 6.73 -14.07 9.48
N HIS A 122 6.17 -13.88 8.28
CA HIS A 122 4.91 -14.50 7.88
C HIS A 122 4.99 -16.04 7.96
N LYS A 123 6.08 -16.63 7.45
CA LYS A 123 6.33 -18.07 7.51
C LYS A 123 6.42 -18.58 8.95
N VAL A 124 7.20 -17.92 9.81
CA VAL A 124 7.34 -18.29 11.23
C VAL A 124 6.00 -18.27 11.96
N VAL A 125 5.18 -17.26 11.70
CA VAL A 125 3.90 -17.11 12.38
C VAL A 125 2.85 -18.10 11.86
N TYR A 126 2.64 -18.18 10.54
CA TYR A 126 1.51 -18.93 9.98
C TYR A 126 1.83 -20.36 9.58
N GLU A 127 3.05 -20.65 9.11
CA GLU A 127 3.44 -22.02 8.73
C GLU A 127 4.01 -22.79 9.93
N HIS A 128 4.84 -22.15 10.76
CA HIS A 128 5.40 -22.78 11.96
C HIS A 128 4.52 -22.62 13.21
N GLY A 129 3.50 -21.76 13.18
CA GLY A 129 2.58 -21.54 14.30
C GLY A 129 3.25 -20.92 15.53
N MET A 130 4.32 -20.15 15.34
CA MET A 130 5.14 -19.58 16.44
C MET A 130 4.81 -18.10 16.72
N GLY A 131 3.54 -17.73 16.53
CA GLY A 131 3.04 -16.41 16.94
C GLY A 131 3.01 -16.25 18.46
N LEU A 132 3.29 -15.03 18.93
CA LEU A 132 3.28 -14.71 20.36
C LEU A 132 1.86 -14.64 20.92
N GLU A 133 1.60 -15.30 22.04
CA GLU A 133 0.32 -15.21 22.78
C GLU A 133 -0.93 -15.53 21.91
N GLY A 134 -0.77 -16.43 20.92
CA GLY A 134 -1.84 -16.77 19.98
C GLY A 134 -2.14 -15.69 18.93
N GLN A 135 -1.32 -14.64 18.87
CA GLN A 135 -1.41 -13.57 17.90
C GLN A 135 -0.31 -13.69 16.84
N PRO A 136 -0.54 -13.19 15.62
CA PRO A 136 0.48 -13.19 14.58
C PRO A 136 1.51 -12.11 14.86
N MET A 137 2.43 -12.36 15.80
CA MET A 137 3.47 -11.40 16.20
C MET A 137 4.78 -12.12 16.47
N VAL A 138 5.88 -11.39 16.38
CA VAL A 138 7.24 -11.79 16.78
C VAL A 138 7.88 -10.68 17.61
N TYR A 139 8.98 -10.97 18.30
CA TYR A 139 9.72 -9.94 19.05
C TYR A 139 10.72 -9.21 18.17
N LEU A 140 10.89 -7.91 18.39
CA LEU A 140 12.00 -7.08 17.94
C LEU A 140 12.69 -6.49 19.16
N ASP A 141 13.89 -6.97 19.44
CA ASP A 141 14.64 -6.65 20.65
C ASP A 141 15.77 -5.65 20.36
N VAL A 142 15.73 -4.50 21.04
CA VAL A 142 16.77 -3.46 21.04
C VAL A 142 17.34 -3.22 22.44
N SER A 143 16.91 -3.97 23.44
CA SER A 143 17.28 -3.78 24.85
C SER A 143 18.77 -4.03 25.11
N HIS A 144 19.38 -4.91 24.31
CA HIS A 144 20.81 -5.24 24.35
C HIS A 144 21.71 -4.17 23.72
N LEU A 145 21.14 -3.18 23.01
CA LEU A 145 21.93 -2.13 22.36
C LEU A 145 22.55 -1.19 23.41
N ALA A 146 23.76 -0.73 23.15
CA ALA A 146 24.41 0.30 23.97
C ALA A 146 23.58 1.60 24.01
N PRO A 147 23.63 2.38 25.09
CA PRO A 147 22.81 3.58 25.27
C PRO A 147 22.88 4.58 24.11
N GLU A 148 24.05 4.74 23.49
CA GLU A 148 24.27 5.67 22.38
C GLU A 148 23.46 5.26 21.14
N ARG A 149 23.33 3.95 20.88
CA ARG A 149 22.50 3.42 19.79
C ARG A 149 21.01 3.51 20.13
N GLN A 150 20.64 3.26 21.38
CA GLN A 150 19.26 3.46 21.82
C GLN A 150 18.81 4.92 21.68
N HIS A 151 19.70 5.88 21.96
CA HIS A 151 19.41 7.30 21.79
C HIS A 151 19.11 7.68 20.34
N LYS A 152 19.79 7.08 19.35
CA LYS A 152 19.43 7.27 17.93
C LYS A 152 18.02 6.78 17.57
N LEU A 153 17.48 5.85 18.35
CA LEU A 153 16.14 5.28 18.16
C LEU A 153 15.09 5.97 19.05
N GLU A 154 15.46 6.96 19.86
CA GLU A 154 14.62 7.54 20.92
C GLU A 154 13.20 7.86 20.45
N GLY A 155 13.04 8.57 19.33
CA GLY A 155 11.72 8.92 18.81
C GLY A 155 10.83 7.72 18.47
N ILE A 156 11.38 6.59 18.00
CA ILE A 156 10.57 5.39 17.72
C ILE A 156 10.30 4.58 18.99
N LEU A 157 11.22 4.60 19.97
CA LEU A 157 11.03 3.90 21.24
C LEU A 157 9.96 4.60 22.09
N GLU A 158 9.95 5.94 22.10
CA GLU A 158 8.89 6.74 22.74
C GLU A 158 7.51 6.50 22.12
N ILE A 159 7.44 6.32 20.79
CA ILE A 159 6.18 5.96 20.12
C ILE A 159 5.67 4.62 20.65
N TYR A 160 6.52 3.60 20.74
CA TYR A 160 6.11 2.30 21.26
C TYR A 160 5.65 2.41 22.72
N GLU A 161 6.43 3.07 23.57
CA GLU A 161 6.09 3.29 24.99
C GLU A 161 4.74 4.01 25.15
N LYS A 162 4.50 5.05 24.35
CA LYS A 162 3.23 5.80 24.40
C LYS A 162 2.01 4.98 24.01
N PHE A 163 2.13 4.08 23.02
CA PHE A 163 0.98 3.35 22.48
C PHE A 163 0.79 1.96 23.08
N VAL A 164 1.87 1.31 23.54
CA VAL A 164 1.83 -0.03 24.12
C VAL A 164 1.97 0.01 25.64
N GLY A 165 2.66 1.01 26.20
CA GLY A 165 2.88 1.16 27.63
C GLY A 165 4.17 0.51 28.16
N ASP A 166 4.90 -0.22 27.30
CA ASP A 166 6.16 -0.88 27.66
C ASP A 166 7.37 -0.08 27.14
N ASP A 167 8.45 0.01 27.93
CA ASP A 167 9.72 0.62 27.52
C ASP A 167 10.55 -0.37 26.67
N PRO A 168 10.74 -0.12 25.35
CA PRO A 168 11.48 -1.01 24.46
C PRO A 168 12.95 -1.23 24.81
N ARG A 169 13.51 -0.33 25.64
CA ARG A 169 14.89 -0.45 26.13
C ARG A 169 15.02 -1.58 27.15
N LYS A 170 13.90 -2.05 27.70
CA LYS A 170 13.83 -3.10 28.71
C LYS A 170 13.07 -4.31 28.23
N VAL A 171 12.02 -4.13 27.44
CA VAL A 171 11.13 -5.20 26.98
C VAL A 171 11.12 -5.25 25.45
N PRO A 172 11.37 -6.41 24.82
CA PRO A 172 11.30 -6.54 23.37
C PRO A 172 9.93 -6.15 22.81
N MET A 173 9.94 -5.42 21.70
CA MET A 173 8.71 -4.94 21.05
C MET A 173 8.00 -6.09 20.34
N LYS A 174 6.66 -6.11 20.38
CA LYS A 174 5.84 -7.02 19.59
C LYS A 174 5.54 -6.40 18.23
N ILE A 175 5.90 -7.10 17.15
CA ILE A 175 5.76 -6.61 15.78
C ILE A 175 5.14 -7.65 14.85
N PHE A 176 4.53 -7.17 13.78
CA PHE A 176 4.10 -7.99 12.64
C PHE A 176 4.21 -7.18 11.33
N PRO A 177 4.38 -7.84 10.17
CA PRO A 177 4.40 -7.12 8.91
C PRO A 177 3.06 -6.45 8.59
N GLY A 178 3.11 -5.23 8.06
CA GLY A 178 1.93 -4.44 7.71
C GLY A 178 2.07 -3.68 6.39
N MET A 179 0.96 -3.53 5.66
CA MET A 179 0.94 -2.74 4.41
C MET A 179 1.47 -1.32 4.66
N HIS A 180 2.33 -0.83 3.77
CA HIS A 180 3.08 0.40 4.00
C HIS A 180 3.20 1.37 2.85
N TYR A 181 3.43 0.90 1.63
CA TYR A 181 3.66 1.80 0.50
C TYR A 181 3.07 1.23 -0.78
N THR A 182 2.49 2.10 -1.61
CA THR A 182 1.96 1.72 -2.93
C THR A 182 2.91 2.20 -4.00
N MET A 183 3.57 1.26 -4.68
CA MET A 183 4.49 1.61 -5.77
C MET A 183 3.75 1.88 -7.07
N GLY A 184 2.57 1.28 -7.25
CA GLY A 184 1.66 1.63 -8.32
C GLY A 184 0.93 2.94 -8.05
N GLY A 185 0.41 3.54 -9.10
CA GLY A 185 -0.24 4.85 -9.05
C GLY A 185 -0.79 5.26 -10.41
N LEU A 186 -1.13 6.53 -10.57
CA LEU A 186 -1.42 7.09 -11.89
C LEU A 186 -0.20 6.92 -12.80
N TRP A 187 -0.45 6.48 -14.03
CA TRP A 187 0.56 6.48 -15.07
C TRP A 187 0.90 7.93 -15.43
N VAL A 188 2.17 8.19 -15.63
CA VAL A 188 2.75 9.47 -16.00
C VAL A 188 3.89 9.26 -16.99
N ASP A 189 4.09 10.24 -17.87
CA ASP A 189 5.24 10.32 -18.76
C ASP A 189 6.47 10.91 -18.03
N PHE A 190 7.55 11.16 -18.78
CA PHE A 190 8.78 11.75 -18.24
C PHE A 190 8.57 13.18 -17.66
N ASN A 191 7.52 13.88 -18.09
CA ASN A 191 7.16 15.22 -17.62
C ASN A 191 6.18 15.18 -16.43
N GLN A 192 5.91 14.00 -15.85
CA GLN A 192 4.92 13.80 -14.79
C GLN A 192 3.46 14.05 -15.25
N MET A 193 3.20 14.06 -16.56
CA MET A 193 1.86 14.24 -17.11
C MET A 193 1.22 12.87 -17.37
N THR A 194 -0.03 12.70 -16.97
CA THR A 194 -0.80 11.49 -17.26
C THR A 194 -1.17 11.41 -18.74
N ASN A 195 -1.83 10.33 -19.15
CA ASN A 195 -2.40 10.22 -20.50
C ASN A 195 -3.59 11.17 -20.74
N ILE A 196 -4.10 11.85 -19.71
CA ILE A 196 -5.06 12.94 -19.85
C ILE A 196 -4.28 14.26 -19.90
N PRO A 197 -4.29 14.98 -21.04
CA PRO A 197 -3.58 16.25 -21.17
C PRO A 197 -3.99 17.26 -20.09
N GLY A 198 -3.00 17.91 -19.47
CA GLY A 198 -3.21 18.89 -18.40
C GLY A 198 -3.39 18.29 -17.00
N VAL A 199 -3.45 16.96 -16.87
CA VAL A 199 -3.47 16.26 -15.58
C VAL A 199 -2.10 15.68 -15.31
N PHE A 200 -1.46 16.13 -14.23
CA PHE A 200 -0.16 15.67 -13.75
C PHE A 200 -0.32 14.90 -12.44
N ALA A 201 0.65 14.08 -12.08
CA ALA A 201 0.71 13.42 -10.78
C ALA A 201 2.13 13.43 -10.21
N ALA A 202 2.23 13.40 -8.87
CA ALA A 202 3.53 13.33 -8.20
C ALA A 202 3.44 12.64 -6.83
N GLY A 203 4.56 12.04 -6.41
CA GLY A 203 4.70 11.40 -5.10
C GLY A 203 4.17 9.97 -5.10
N GLU A 204 3.61 9.52 -3.97
CA GLU A 204 3.00 8.17 -3.90
C GLU A 204 1.71 8.05 -4.73
N ALA A 205 1.23 9.15 -5.33
CA ALA A 205 0.09 9.11 -6.23
C ALA A 205 0.44 8.55 -7.63
N ASP A 206 1.72 8.58 -8.02
CA ASP A 206 2.23 8.12 -9.32
C ASP A 206 3.08 6.83 -9.21
N TYR A 207 3.34 6.17 -10.35
CA TYR A 207 4.03 4.87 -10.41
C TYR A 207 5.54 4.92 -10.71
N SER A 208 6.07 6.08 -11.07
CA SER A 208 7.19 6.21 -12.02
C SER A 208 8.56 5.71 -11.53
N ILE A 209 8.86 5.85 -10.23
CA ILE A 209 10.24 5.73 -9.72
C ILE A 209 10.56 4.34 -9.16
N HIS A 210 9.58 3.67 -8.54
CA HIS A 210 9.88 2.60 -7.58
C HIS A 210 9.89 1.18 -8.16
N GLY A 211 9.32 1.01 -9.36
CA GLY A 211 9.10 -0.31 -9.95
C GLY A 211 8.43 -1.26 -8.96
N ALA A 212 8.89 -2.51 -8.90
CA ALA A 212 8.25 -3.53 -8.06
C ALA A 212 8.63 -3.49 -6.56
N ASN A 213 9.59 -2.67 -6.15
CA ASN A 213 9.95 -2.55 -4.72
C ASN A 213 10.67 -1.22 -4.44
N ARG A 214 10.02 -0.35 -3.68
CA ARG A 214 10.60 0.92 -3.22
C ARG A 214 11.73 0.67 -2.23
N LEU A 215 12.91 1.26 -2.46
CA LEU A 215 14.01 1.23 -1.49
C LEU A 215 13.66 2.03 -0.24
N GLY A 216 14.15 1.59 0.94
CA GLY A 216 14.01 2.33 2.18
C GLY A 216 14.38 3.81 2.02
N ALA A 217 13.65 4.70 2.71
CA ALA A 217 13.76 6.17 2.63
C ALA A 217 13.51 6.84 1.25
N ASN A 218 13.40 6.10 0.15
CA ASN A 218 13.30 6.69 -1.20
C ASN A 218 11.89 7.18 -1.60
N SER A 219 10.88 7.13 -0.72
CA SER A 219 9.55 7.69 -1.07
C SER A 219 9.57 9.22 -1.13
N LEU A 220 10.49 9.86 -0.38
CA LEU A 220 10.67 11.30 -0.48
C LEU A 220 11.28 11.70 -1.83
N LEU A 221 12.00 10.78 -2.50
CA LEU A 221 12.49 11.01 -3.84
C LEU A 221 11.33 11.22 -4.82
N SER A 222 10.27 10.38 -4.79
CA SER A 222 9.11 10.59 -5.66
C SER A 222 8.37 11.87 -5.35
N CYS A 223 8.24 12.24 -4.07
CA CYS A 223 7.63 13.52 -3.70
C CYS A 223 8.45 14.72 -4.22
N ILE A 224 9.76 14.73 -3.95
CA ILE A 224 10.63 15.87 -4.27
C ILE A 224 10.86 15.96 -5.78
N TYR A 225 11.30 14.87 -6.41
CA TYR A 225 11.55 14.84 -7.85
C TYR A 225 10.27 15.07 -8.64
N GLY A 226 9.17 14.36 -8.28
CA GLY A 226 7.88 14.54 -8.93
C GLY A 226 7.39 15.98 -8.85
N GLY A 227 7.54 16.64 -7.70
CA GLY A 227 7.20 18.05 -7.54
C GLY A 227 8.09 18.99 -8.38
N PHE A 228 9.40 18.74 -8.43
CA PHE A 228 10.35 19.53 -9.24
C PHE A 228 10.09 19.44 -10.75
N VAL A 229 9.53 18.32 -11.22
CA VAL A 229 9.19 18.14 -12.63
C VAL A 229 7.76 18.60 -12.94
N ALA A 230 6.78 18.10 -12.20
CA ALA A 230 5.36 18.37 -12.45
C ALA A 230 5.01 19.86 -12.33
N GLY A 231 5.59 20.58 -11.36
CA GLY A 231 5.30 22.00 -11.14
C GLY A 231 5.63 22.88 -12.36
N PRO A 232 6.90 22.94 -12.80
CA PRO A 232 7.29 23.68 -13.99
C PRO A 232 6.56 23.21 -15.25
N LYS A 233 6.36 21.90 -15.43
CA LYS A 233 5.70 21.35 -16.62
C LYS A 233 4.21 21.65 -16.69
N ALA A 234 3.51 21.65 -15.56
CA ALA A 234 2.12 22.09 -15.50
C ALA A 234 1.98 23.58 -15.83
N MET A 235 2.92 24.43 -15.36
CA MET A 235 2.93 25.85 -15.73
C MET A 235 3.24 26.09 -17.20
N GLU A 236 4.19 25.34 -17.77
CA GLU A 236 4.55 25.39 -19.19
C GLU A 236 3.33 25.00 -20.05
N TYR A 237 2.66 23.89 -19.70
CA TYR A 237 1.44 23.45 -20.34
C TYR A 237 0.35 24.53 -20.29
N ALA A 238 0.03 25.05 -19.09
CA ALA A 238 -1.00 26.07 -18.91
C ALA A 238 -0.74 27.36 -19.69
N LYS A 239 0.52 27.81 -19.77
CA LYS A 239 0.90 29.01 -20.55
C LYS A 239 0.90 28.80 -22.06
N GLY A 240 1.07 27.55 -22.51
CA GLY A 240 1.04 27.18 -23.91
C GLY A 240 -0.36 27.00 -24.49
N LEU A 241 -1.40 27.02 -23.64
CA LEU A 241 -2.78 26.89 -24.07
C LEU A 241 -3.36 28.22 -24.57
N GLU A 242 -4.11 28.13 -25.66
CA GLU A 242 -5.03 29.19 -26.04
C GLU A 242 -6.30 29.11 -25.20
N ALA A 243 -6.87 30.27 -24.85
CA ALA A 243 -8.09 30.33 -24.08
C ALA A 243 -9.23 29.61 -24.83
N GLN A 244 -9.72 28.52 -24.25
CA GLN A 244 -10.85 27.79 -24.81
C GLN A 244 -12.17 28.49 -24.43
N GLN A 245 -13.10 28.57 -25.38
CA GLN A 245 -14.46 29.03 -25.11
C GLN A 245 -15.30 27.86 -24.59
N GLY A 246 -16.17 28.15 -23.60
CA GLY A 246 -17.09 27.17 -23.02
C GLY A 246 -16.88 26.98 -21.52
N ASP A 247 -17.64 26.07 -20.93
CA ASP A 247 -17.57 25.77 -19.50
C ASP A 247 -16.65 24.57 -19.19
N GLY A 248 -15.96 24.00 -20.18
CA GLY A 248 -15.08 22.83 -19.99
C GLY A 248 -15.79 21.58 -19.44
N GLY A 249 -17.12 21.49 -19.56
CA GLY A 249 -17.92 20.40 -18.98
C GLY A 249 -18.18 20.53 -17.48
N HIS A 250 -17.79 21.64 -16.84
CA HIS A 250 -17.93 21.84 -15.40
C HIS A 250 -19.39 21.76 -14.93
N ALA A 251 -20.36 22.29 -15.70
CA ALA A 251 -21.77 22.23 -15.32
C ALA A 251 -22.31 20.79 -15.39
N ALA A 252 -21.95 20.05 -16.45
CA ALA A 252 -22.34 18.65 -16.60
C ALA A 252 -21.76 17.77 -15.47
N GLU A 253 -20.49 17.96 -15.12
CA GLU A 253 -19.86 17.21 -14.03
C GLU A 253 -20.47 17.57 -12.67
N LEU A 254 -20.79 18.85 -12.43
CA LEU A 254 -21.49 19.26 -11.21
C LEU A 254 -22.84 18.56 -11.07
N ILE A 255 -23.63 18.48 -12.15
CA ILE A 255 -24.92 17.78 -12.18
C ILE A 255 -24.72 16.29 -11.88
N ARG A 256 -23.74 15.64 -12.53
CA ARG A 256 -23.43 14.22 -12.30
C ARG A 256 -23.07 13.94 -10.84
N GLN A 257 -22.23 14.79 -10.23
CA GLN A 257 -21.84 14.68 -8.82
C GLN A 257 -23.01 14.93 -7.86
N GLN A 258 -23.92 15.86 -8.19
CA GLN A 258 -25.14 16.09 -7.42
C GLN A 258 -26.08 14.88 -7.47
N GLN A 259 -26.26 14.28 -8.65
CA GLN A 259 -27.06 13.06 -8.82
C GLN A 259 -26.48 11.91 -8.00
N TYR A 260 -25.17 11.68 -8.07
CA TYR A 260 -24.51 10.66 -7.27
C TYR A 260 -24.67 10.91 -5.77
N ASN A 261 -24.48 12.16 -5.31
CA ASN A 261 -24.74 12.54 -3.92
C ASN A 261 -26.17 12.23 -3.49
N ASN A 262 -27.15 12.56 -4.33
CA ASN A 262 -28.56 12.32 -4.06
C ASN A 262 -28.88 10.82 -3.97
N ILE A 263 -28.27 9.99 -4.82
CA ILE A 263 -28.42 8.53 -4.74
C ILE A 263 -27.95 8.03 -3.37
N LEU A 264 -26.71 8.36 -2.98
CA LEU A 264 -26.14 7.89 -1.71
C LEU A 264 -26.92 8.37 -0.48
N LEU A 265 -27.33 9.65 -0.47
CA LEU A 265 -28.08 10.22 0.65
C LEU A 265 -29.49 9.61 0.74
N ASN A 266 -30.17 9.39 -0.37
CA ASN A 266 -31.55 8.89 -0.34
C ASN A 266 -31.66 7.35 -0.34
N ASN A 267 -30.55 6.63 -0.49
CA ASN A 267 -30.55 5.18 -0.48
C ASN A 267 -31.12 4.62 0.84
N GLN A 268 -32.03 3.65 0.71
CA GLN A 268 -32.77 3.00 1.80
C GLN A 268 -32.42 1.52 1.94
N GLY A 269 -31.25 1.11 1.44
CA GLY A 269 -30.78 -0.25 1.63
C GLY A 269 -30.42 -0.56 3.09
N THR A 270 -29.77 -1.71 3.30
CA THR A 270 -29.48 -2.27 4.63
C THR A 270 -27.99 -2.39 4.92
N GLU A 271 -27.13 -2.07 3.96
CA GLU A 271 -25.69 -2.27 4.07
C GLU A 271 -25.01 -1.10 4.80
N ASN A 272 -24.01 -1.43 5.60
CA ASN A 272 -23.17 -0.45 6.29
C ASN A 272 -21.85 -0.25 5.51
N PRO A 273 -21.53 0.97 5.05
CA PRO A 273 -20.31 1.21 4.27
C PRO A 273 -19.03 0.88 5.06
N PHE A 274 -19.00 1.08 6.38
CA PHE A 274 -17.84 0.74 7.21
C PHE A 274 -17.67 -0.77 7.42
N GLN A 275 -18.75 -1.54 7.27
CA GLN A 275 -18.66 -3.00 7.28
C GLN A 275 -18.11 -3.51 5.95
N ILE A 276 -18.62 -2.99 4.82
CA ILE A 276 -18.08 -3.27 3.48
C ILE A 276 -16.57 -2.97 3.44
N TRP A 277 -16.15 -1.82 3.96
CA TRP A 277 -14.73 -1.47 4.01
C TRP A 277 -13.88 -2.41 4.87
N ARG A 278 -14.40 -2.87 6.02
CA ARG A 278 -13.70 -3.86 6.86
C ARG A 278 -13.55 -5.19 6.13
N GLU A 279 -14.61 -5.66 5.48
CA GLU A 279 -14.57 -6.88 4.67
C GLU A 279 -13.60 -6.75 3.48
N LEU A 280 -13.54 -5.58 2.84
CA LEU A 280 -12.55 -5.28 1.81
C LEU A 280 -11.13 -5.38 2.37
N GLY A 281 -10.86 -4.70 3.49
CA GLY A 281 -9.54 -4.69 4.13
C GLY A 281 -9.06 -6.08 4.52
N ASP A 282 -9.94 -6.91 5.09
CA ASP A 282 -9.64 -8.30 5.45
C ASP A 282 -9.34 -9.15 4.20
N THR A 283 -10.14 -8.98 3.15
CA THR A 283 -9.95 -9.69 1.86
C THR A 283 -8.62 -9.33 1.22
N MET A 284 -8.33 -8.03 1.12
CA MET A 284 -7.10 -7.51 0.53
C MET A 284 -5.87 -7.93 1.35
N THR A 285 -5.97 -7.86 2.69
CA THR A 285 -4.89 -8.28 3.59
C THR A 285 -4.57 -9.77 3.42
N ARG A 286 -5.60 -10.61 3.32
CA ARG A 286 -5.45 -12.06 3.22
C ARG A 286 -4.87 -12.51 1.88
N HIS A 287 -5.30 -11.91 0.77
CA HIS A 287 -5.01 -12.47 -0.57
C HIS A 287 -4.05 -11.63 -1.41
N ALA A 288 -3.89 -10.34 -1.12
CA ALA A 288 -3.18 -9.39 -1.99
C ALA A 288 -2.04 -8.61 -1.28
N THR A 289 -1.51 -9.14 -0.17
CA THR A 289 -0.36 -8.53 0.54
C THR A 289 0.95 -9.28 0.27
N ILE A 290 1.42 -10.07 1.24
CA ILE A 290 2.78 -10.61 1.35
C ILE A 290 2.99 -11.79 0.40
N ILE A 291 2.08 -12.75 0.43
CA ILE A 291 2.10 -13.97 -0.38
C ILE A 291 0.80 -14.02 -1.14
N ARG A 292 0.88 -14.35 -2.43
CA ARG A 292 -0.27 -14.32 -3.32
C ARG A 292 -0.38 -15.64 -4.06
N TYR A 293 -1.60 -16.13 -4.17
CA TYR A 293 -1.93 -17.33 -4.92
C TYR A 293 -3.04 -16.98 -5.90
N ASN A 294 -2.97 -17.45 -7.15
CA ASN A 294 -3.97 -17.12 -8.17
C ASN A 294 -5.39 -17.50 -7.74
N ALA A 295 -5.57 -18.63 -7.04
CA ALA A 295 -6.86 -19.01 -6.49
C ALA A 295 -7.41 -17.97 -5.48
N GLY A 296 -6.55 -17.51 -4.55
CA GLY A 296 -6.93 -16.50 -3.57
C GLY A 296 -7.15 -15.12 -4.19
N LEU A 297 -6.42 -14.76 -5.24
CA LEU A 297 -6.64 -13.52 -5.98
C LEU A 297 -8.00 -13.55 -6.70
N ARG A 298 -8.38 -14.67 -7.33
CA ARG A 298 -9.72 -14.84 -7.91
C ARG A 298 -10.83 -14.75 -6.87
N GLU A 299 -10.64 -15.40 -5.72
CA GLU A 299 -11.57 -15.29 -4.59
C GLU A 299 -11.73 -13.84 -4.13
N ALA A 300 -10.61 -13.10 -4.04
CA ALA A 300 -10.62 -11.69 -3.68
C ALA A 300 -11.37 -10.82 -4.72
N ASP A 301 -11.17 -11.01 -6.02
CA ASP A 301 -11.92 -10.25 -7.05
C ASP A 301 -13.41 -10.55 -6.98
N GLN A 302 -13.79 -11.82 -6.85
CA GLN A 302 -15.19 -12.23 -6.68
C GLN A 302 -15.82 -11.56 -5.45
N LYS A 303 -15.10 -11.53 -4.33
CA LYS A 303 -15.54 -10.85 -3.11
C LYS A 303 -15.66 -9.34 -3.34
N ILE A 304 -14.73 -8.70 -4.05
CA ILE A 304 -14.81 -7.26 -4.36
C ILE A 304 -16.03 -6.96 -5.25
N VAL A 305 -16.33 -7.80 -6.23
CA VAL A 305 -17.55 -7.68 -7.06
C VAL A 305 -18.82 -7.80 -6.20
N GLU A 306 -18.87 -8.75 -5.27
CA GLU A 306 -19.97 -8.85 -4.29
C GLU A 306 -20.08 -7.56 -3.45
N LEU A 307 -18.96 -7.02 -2.96
CA LEU A 307 -18.92 -5.80 -2.17
C LEU A 307 -19.37 -4.56 -2.97
N ILE A 308 -19.11 -4.49 -4.28
CA ILE A 308 -19.63 -3.45 -5.17
C ILE A 308 -21.16 -3.55 -5.30
N GLU A 309 -21.72 -4.76 -5.42
CA GLU A 309 -23.18 -4.92 -5.44
C GLU A 309 -23.84 -4.57 -4.10
N ARG A 310 -23.18 -4.88 -2.98
CA ARG A 310 -23.63 -4.47 -1.65
C ARG A 310 -23.49 -2.97 -1.44
N TYR A 311 -22.45 -2.34 -2.01
CA TYR A 311 -22.27 -0.89 -1.97
C TYR A 311 -23.50 -0.15 -2.56
N LYS A 312 -24.11 -0.68 -3.62
CA LYS A 312 -25.35 -0.12 -4.21
C LYS A 312 -26.54 -0.10 -3.24
N LYS A 313 -26.47 -0.85 -2.13
CA LYS A 313 -27.52 -0.98 -1.11
C LYS A 313 -27.11 -0.38 0.23
N ILE A 314 -26.12 0.52 0.26
CA ILE A 314 -25.73 1.17 1.52
C ILE A 314 -26.80 2.12 2.03
N ASN A 315 -26.83 2.30 3.34
CA ASN A 315 -27.64 3.32 3.97
C ASN A 315 -26.80 4.13 4.95
N LEU A 316 -26.85 5.45 4.78
CA LEU A 316 -26.22 6.42 5.66
C LEU A 316 -27.22 6.85 6.73
N SER A 317 -26.89 6.67 8.01
CA SER A 317 -27.75 7.13 9.11
C SER A 317 -27.84 8.66 9.16
N ASP A 318 -26.71 9.34 8.93
CA ASP A 318 -26.65 10.79 8.80
C ASP A 318 -26.87 11.20 7.32
N LYS A 319 -27.93 11.97 7.08
CA LYS A 319 -28.30 12.51 5.76
C LYS A 319 -27.89 13.97 5.58
N SER A 320 -27.23 14.57 6.57
CA SER A 320 -26.77 15.95 6.49
C SER A 320 -25.71 16.12 5.40
N GLN A 321 -25.66 17.29 4.79
CA GLN A 321 -24.66 17.63 3.76
C GLN A 321 -23.49 18.44 4.32
N TRP A 322 -23.50 18.76 5.61
CA TRP A 322 -22.51 19.59 6.28
C TRP A 322 -21.74 18.76 7.30
N ALA A 323 -20.41 18.75 7.21
CA ALA A 323 -19.52 18.00 8.10
C ALA A 323 -19.83 16.50 8.25
N ASN A 324 -20.49 15.89 7.25
CA ASN A 324 -20.86 14.47 7.27
C ASN A 324 -19.70 13.58 6.79
N THR A 325 -18.97 13.02 7.74
CA THR A 325 -17.82 12.16 7.47
C THR A 325 -18.22 10.79 6.89
N SER A 326 -19.37 10.25 7.31
CA SER A 326 -19.92 8.99 6.78
C SER A 326 -20.24 9.09 5.30
N PHE A 327 -20.81 10.22 4.87
CA PHE A 327 -21.08 10.50 3.47
C PHE A 327 -19.79 10.66 2.65
N ALA A 328 -18.81 11.42 3.17
CA ALA A 328 -17.52 11.58 2.50
C ALA A 328 -16.80 10.23 2.34
N PHE A 329 -16.81 9.41 3.39
CA PHE A 329 -16.26 8.06 3.37
C PHE A 329 -16.98 7.15 2.38
N ALA A 330 -18.32 7.17 2.33
CA ALA A 330 -19.07 6.36 1.39
C ALA A 330 -18.74 6.68 -0.07
N ARG A 331 -18.47 7.94 -0.41
CA ARG A 331 -17.96 8.32 -1.75
C ARG A 331 -16.58 7.74 -2.03
N GLN A 332 -15.70 7.76 -1.03
CA GLN A 332 -14.34 7.21 -1.15
C GLN A 332 -14.33 5.67 -1.21
N LEU A 333 -15.32 5.01 -0.60
CA LEU A 333 -15.41 3.56 -0.58
C LEU A 333 -15.58 2.94 -1.97
N TYR A 334 -16.44 3.52 -2.82
CA TYR A 334 -16.58 3.03 -4.19
C TYR A 334 -15.25 3.12 -4.96
N ASN A 335 -14.53 4.22 -4.78
CA ASN A 335 -13.21 4.42 -5.36
C ASN A 335 -12.17 3.40 -4.85
N MET A 336 -12.21 3.07 -3.56
CA MET A 336 -11.37 2.01 -2.99
C MET A 336 -11.68 0.64 -3.60
N LEU A 337 -12.96 0.30 -3.80
CA LEU A 337 -13.38 -0.95 -4.43
C LEU A 337 -12.86 -1.07 -5.87
N GLN A 338 -12.93 0.01 -6.65
CA GLN A 338 -12.42 0.04 -8.02
C GLN A 338 -10.90 -0.20 -8.08
N LEU A 339 -10.12 0.51 -7.27
CA LEU A 339 -8.67 0.29 -7.22
C LEU A 339 -8.30 -1.07 -6.62
N ALA A 340 -9.11 -1.64 -5.72
CA ALA A 340 -8.88 -2.98 -5.23
C ALA A 340 -8.94 -4.03 -6.37
N ARG A 341 -9.88 -3.88 -7.31
CA ARG A 341 -9.92 -4.74 -8.51
C ARG A 341 -8.68 -4.58 -9.37
N VAL A 342 -8.18 -3.35 -9.56
CA VAL A 342 -6.92 -3.09 -10.28
C VAL A 342 -5.76 -3.85 -9.64
N ILE A 343 -5.64 -3.79 -8.31
CA ILE A 343 -4.55 -4.45 -7.56
C ILE A 343 -4.65 -5.98 -7.71
N VAL A 344 -5.82 -6.56 -7.48
CA VAL A 344 -6.03 -8.01 -7.44
C VAL A 344 -5.89 -8.64 -8.82
N GLN A 345 -6.56 -8.08 -9.83
CA GLN A 345 -6.50 -8.63 -11.19
C GLN A 345 -5.13 -8.39 -11.83
N GLY A 346 -4.49 -7.24 -11.57
CA GLY A 346 -3.11 -7.01 -11.99
C GLY A 346 -2.14 -8.02 -11.38
N ALA A 347 -2.36 -8.39 -10.11
CA ALA A 347 -1.56 -9.42 -9.45
C ALA A 347 -1.83 -10.82 -10.02
N GLU A 348 -3.07 -11.13 -10.40
CA GLU A 348 -3.42 -12.43 -10.98
C GLU A 348 -2.75 -12.61 -12.35
N LEU A 349 -2.82 -11.60 -13.21
CA LEU A 349 -2.27 -11.63 -14.57
C LEU A 349 -0.74 -11.79 -14.63
N ARG A 350 -0.05 -11.46 -13.54
CA ARG A 350 1.40 -11.46 -13.47
C ARG A 350 1.92 -12.75 -12.85
N ASP A 351 2.14 -13.78 -13.68
CA ASP A 351 2.70 -15.08 -13.26
C ASP A 351 4.23 -15.03 -13.16
N GLU A 352 4.74 -14.19 -12.24
CA GLU A 352 6.15 -14.13 -11.83
C GLU A 352 6.26 -13.69 -10.36
N SER A 353 7.47 -13.71 -9.82
CA SER A 353 7.78 -13.02 -8.56
C SER A 353 8.82 -11.93 -8.78
N ARG A 354 8.44 -10.69 -8.49
CA ARG A 354 9.27 -9.49 -8.70
C ARG A 354 9.07 -8.51 -7.56
N GLY A 355 10.14 -8.25 -6.82
CA GLY A 355 10.11 -7.26 -5.73
C GLY A 355 9.13 -7.64 -4.63
N ALA A 356 8.16 -6.77 -4.34
CA ALA A 356 7.12 -7.01 -3.33
C ALA A 356 5.97 -7.90 -3.84
N HIS A 357 5.88 -8.14 -5.14
CA HIS A 357 4.94 -9.10 -5.71
C HIS A 357 5.56 -10.50 -5.67
N TYR A 358 5.00 -11.38 -4.84
CA TYR A 358 5.50 -12.73 -4.64
C TYR A 358 4.38 -13.75 -4.75
N LYS A 359 4.55 -14.68 -5.70
CA LYS A 359 3.66 -15.82 -5.96
C LYS A 359 4.47 -17.10 -5.84
N PRO A 360 4.25 -17.94 -4.81
CA PRO A 360 5.03 -19.16 -4.60
C PRO A 360 5.00 -20.12 -5.79
N ASP A 361 3.89 -20.17 -6.54
CA ASP A 361 3.73 -20.99 -7.74
C ASP A 361 4.59 -20.49 -8.92
N PHE A 362 5.07 -19.23 -8.85
CA PHE A 362 5.90 -18.56 -9.86
C PHE A 362 7.06 -17.83 -9.16
N PRO A 363 7.99 -18.56 -8.52
CA PRO A 363 8.95 -17.98 -7.58
C PRO A 363 10.04 -17.14 -8.27
N GLU A 364 10.24 -17.34 -9.57
CA GLU A 364 11.27 -16.66 -10.35
C GLU A 364 10.74 -15.38 -10.99
N ARG A 365 11.66 -14.43 -11.18
CA ARG A 365 11.42 -13.25 -12.01
C ARG A 365 11.42 -13.68 -13.48
N ASN A 366 10.42 -13.24 -14.26
CA ASN A 366 10.30 -13.58 -15.67
C ASN A 366 10.43 -12.32 -16.55
N ASP A 367 11.67 -12.01 -16.94
CA ASP A 367 11.94 -10.83 -17.78
C ASP A 367 11.48 -10.99 -19.22
N GLU A 368 11.36 -12.21 -19.74
CA GLU A 368 10.91 -12.44 -21.12
C GLU A 368 9.45 -12.03 -21.32
N LYS A 369 8.58 -12.35 -20.34
CA LYS A 369 7.16 -12.05 -20.43
C LYS A 369 6.78 -10.75 -19.72
N PHE A 370 7.41 -10.47 -18.57
CA PHE A 370 6.93 -9.46 -17.62
C PHE A 370 7.99 -8.40 -17.29
N LEU A 371 9.00 -8.16 -18.14
CA LEU A 371 9.78 -6.92 -18.09
C LEU A 371 8.96 -5.74 -18.65
N LYS A 372 7.80 -5.51 -18.05
CA LYS A 372 6.76 -4.59 -18.52
C LYS A 372 6.08 -3.88 -17.36
N THR A 373 5.56 -2.69 -17.58
CA THR A 373 4.62 -2.01 -16.70
C THR A 373 3.21 -2.54 -16.97
N THR A 374 2.49 -2.92 -15.93
CA THR A 374 1.06 -3.24 -16.01
C THR A 374 0.29 -1.94 -16.06
N LYS A 375 -0.52 -1.68 -17.09
CA LYS A 375 -1.38 -0.49 -17.18
C LYS A 375 -2.85 -0.91 -17.15
N ALA A 376 -3.57 -0.51 -16.11
CA ALA A 376 -5.01 -0.67 -16.05
C ALA A 376 -5.72 0.51 -16.72
N VAL A 377 -6.75 0.19 -17.49
CA VAL A 377 -7.69 1.11 -18.14
C VAL A 377 -9.09 0.75 -17.65
N TYR A 378 -9.86 1.75 -17.24
CA TYR A 378 -11.23 1.54 -16.80
C TYR A 378 -12.14 1.24 -18.00
N ASP A 379 -12.94 0.18 -17.92
CA ASP A 379 -13.95 -0.17 -18.92
C ASP A 379 -15.35 0.10 -18.41
N ASP A 380 -15.95 1.20 -18.86
CA ASP A 380 -17.30 1.62 -18.47
C ASP A 380 -18.37 0.54 -18.69
N ASN A 381 -18.18 -0.33 -19.70
CA ASN A 381 -19.17 -1.35 -20.05
C ASN A 381 -19.21 -2.52 -19.07
N SER A 382 -18.06 -2.86 -18.46
CA SER A 382 -17.93 -4.02 -17.58
C SER A 382 -17.71 -3.67 -16.12
N ASP A 383 -17.56 -2.37 -15.80
CA ASP A 383 -17.20 -1.88 -14.45
C ASP A 383 -15.97 -2.63 -13.90
N ALA A 384 -14.98 -2.83 -14.77
CA ALA A 384 -13.80 -3.65 -14.52
C ALA A 384 -12.53 -3.06 -15.17
N PRO A 385 -11.34 -3.39 -14.64
CA PRO A 385 -10.10 -3.04 -15.30
C PRO A 385 -9.86 -3.90 -16.54
N LYS A 386 -9.47 -3.24 -17.64
CA LYS A 386 -8.75 -3.86 -18.76
C LYS A 386 -7.27 -3.57 -18.60
N PHE A 387 -6.43 -4.52 -18.98
CA PHE A 387 -4.98 -4.39 -18.81
C PHE A 387 -4.26 -4.33 -20.14
N GLU A 388 -3.33 -3.40 -20.22
CA GLU A 388 -2.33 -3.28 -21.27
C GLU A 388 -0.95 -3.39 -20.64
N TRP A 389 0.05 -3.63 -21.49
CA TRP A 389 1.43 -3.72 -21.08
C TRP A 389 2.27 -2.68 -21.81
N GLU A 390 3.20 -2.08 -21.09
CA GLU A 390 4.19 -1.16 -21.64
C GLU A 390 5.59 -1.71 -21.35
N ASP A 391 6.47 -1.75 -22.35
CA ASP A 391 7.82 -2.25 -22.15
C ASP A 391 8.64 -1.30 -21.28
N VAL A 392 9.48 -1.87 -20.41
CA VAL A 392 10.39 -1.08 -19.59
C VAL A 392 11.62 -0.71 -20.41
N ASP A 393 11.96 0.59 -20.47
CA ASP A 393 13.20 1.04 -21.10
C ASP A 393 14.44 0.54 -20.31
N ILE A 394 15.28 -0.24 -21.00
CA ILE A 394 16.52 -0.82 -20.48
C ILE A 394 17.77 -0.25 -21.16
N SER A 395 17.64 0.86 -21.88
CA SER A 395 18.72 1.54 -22.60
C SER A 395 19.91 1.87 -21.70
N HIS A 396 19.66 2.30 -20.46
CA HIS A 396 20.70 2.69 -19.50
C HIS A 396 21.24 1.53 -18.65
N ILE A 397 20.37 0.63 -18.19
CA ILE A 397 20.75 -0.46 -17.28
C ILE A 397 20.05 -1.75 -17.71
N LYS A 398 20.84 -2.75 -18.13
CA LYS A 398 20.32 -4.07 -18.45
C LYS A 398 19.86 -4.81 -17.18
N PRO A 399 18.77 -5.60 -17.23
CA PRO A 399 18.31 -6.39 -16.09
C PRO A 399 19.40 -7.33 -15.59
N ARG A 400 19.56 -7.39 -14.27
CA ARG A 400 20.45 -8.33 -13.58
C ARG A 400 19.76 -8.96 -12.39
N PRO A 401 20.14 -10.17 -11.96
CA PRO A 401 19.61 -10.76 -10.74
C PRO A 401 19.83 -9.84 -9.53
N ARG A 402 18.81 -9.71 -8.68
CA ARG A 402 18.97 -9.07 -7.38
C ARG A 402 19.60 -10.09 -6.44
N ARG A 403 20.90 -9.95 -6.21
CA ARG A 403 21.67 -10.81 -5.31
C ARG A 403 21.64 -10.20 -3.91
N TYR A 404 21.00 -10.91 -2.99
CA TYR A 404 21.00 -10.62 -1.55
C TYR A 404 21.88 -11.62 -0.79
N ASP A 405 22.77 -12.30 -1.50
CA ASP A 405 23.75 -13.30 -1.05
C ASP A 405 25.19 -12.80 -1.28
N ALA A 406 25.38 -11.79 -2.12
CA ALA A 406 26.66 -11.17 -2.41
C ALA A 406 26.73 -9.77 -1.78
N THR A 407 27.70 -9.58 -0.88
CA THR A 407 28.15 -8.26 -0.44
C THR A 407 28.72 -7.56 -1.66
N ALA A 408 28.40 -6.27 -1.80
CA ALA A 408 29.10 -5.39 -2.75
C ALA A 408 30.60 -5.36 -2.46
#